data_AF-A0A830GB76-F1
#
_entry.id   AF-A0A830GB76-F1
#
_cell.length_a   1.000
_cell.length_b   1.000
_cell.length_c   1.000
_cell.angle_alpha   90.00
_cell.angle_beta   90.00
_cell.angle_gamma   90.00
#
_symmetry.space_group_name_H-M   'P 1'
#
loop_
_entity.id
_entity.type
_entity.pdbx_description
1 polymer ?
#
loop_
_entity_poly.entity_id
_entity_poly.type
_entity_poly.pdbx_seq_one_letter_code
_entity_poly.pdbx_strand_id
1 'polypeptide(L)'
;MAQRFRWTHTLADGRDATVSRVAGAHESGDDARRRYDCRLPSDVTASTPDERVRMTREDGDGDDRLIVVVPDGAGVVRLRLTAEDGRSAIPLLGPTLGATLTDALRGDGDAARSLVAARGTAVAAVHACAHALDTEGIVALVDALADASGTASDELHARRYALCRAAARGTNGLAVTGPEAFEALVDGLDSAAEIGEVDALDALGDLVAVHGLDTVRALGYDLVRLAHRGDGRFRAYWLAALARDRGIDAARDVAGAHESGDGNDYARLKDRAVTAEYRERGAAWRALCGPASRRSRETFRYVLANACYWTGETGRTDARADELCYEGALAAVPADLDWIRVRARYERARAVGHRHRSATNHALAIAAFERARDVAASCPDDDVAPWDPLYSRTVVASNARSAAGDHAGAVGVLEDGLDALAAYDIPETRADEIRHHLRGQRHERLALLARREDDGAVETHLDAAVEHYEAADLDRSRDRVAAKRDDAANEDATDRARRAARSAGGAGPAPRPPSDDTGPSLADIPDLHDSLTASDPNAVGSADPGVVERGPRDPEY
;
A
#
# COMPACT_ATOMS: atom_id res chain seq x y z
N MET A 1 16.40 -32.87 -6.90
CA MET A 1 16.66 -32.99 -5.45
C MET A 1 15.53 -32.27 -4.73
N ALA A 2 14.90 -32.89 -3.73
CA ALA A 2 13.76 -32.28 -3.04
C ALA A 2 14.24 -31.13 -2.14
N GLN A 3 13.79 -29.90 -2.42
CA GLN A 3 14.11 -28.72 -1.64
C GLN A 3 13.68 -28.92 -0.17
N ARG A 4 14.68 -28.97 0.72
CA ARG A 4 14.46 -28.91 2.16
C ARG A 4 14.35 -27.43 2.53
N PHE A 5 13.14 -26.98 2.81
CA PHE A 5 12.94 -25.67 3.43
C PHE A 5 13.22 -25.79 4.91
N ARG A 6 14.24 -25.08 5.37
CA ARG A 6 14.60 -24.95 6.78
C ARG A 6 14.55 -23.47 7.13
N TRP A 7 13.85 -23.15 8.21
CA TRP A 7 13.81 -21.79 8.74
C TRP A 7 13.95 -21.81 10.25
N THR A 8 14.31 -20.66 10.79
CA THR A 8 14.44 -20.43 12.23
C THR A 8 13.29 -19.53 12.68
N HIS A 9 12.71 -19.81 13.84
CA HIS A 9 11.67 -19.02 14.46
C HIS A 9 12.11 -18.64 15.87
N THR A 10 12.31 -17.35 16.10
CA THR A 10 12.65 -16.82 17.42
C THR A 10 11.40 -16.83 18.30
N LEU A 11 11.53 -17.48 19.45
CA LEU A 11 10.51 -17.63 20.47
C LEU A 11 10.36 -16.33 21.29
N ALA A 12 9.27 -16.24 22.06
CA ALA A 12 8.97 -15.07 22.89
C ALA A 12 10.05 -14.78 23.95
N ASP A 13 10.81 -15.80 24.34
CA ASP A 13 11.92 -15.73 25.29
C ASP A 13 13.28 -15.43 24.62
N GLY A 14 13.30 -15.20 23.31
CA GLY A 14 14.50 -14.89 22.52
C GLY A 14 15.31 -16.11 22.07
N ARG A 15 14.93 -17.33 22.43
CA ARG A 15 15.58 -18.56 21.93
C ARG A 15 15.02 -18.94 20.57
N ASP A 16 15.76 -19.75 19.82
CA ASP A 16 15.39 -20.12 18.45
C ASP A 16 14.86 -21.56 18.35
N ALA A 17 13.76 -21.73 17.62
CA ALA A 17 13.28 -23.01 17.13
C ALA A 17 13.67 -23.19 15.66
N THR A 18 14.25 -24.33 15.30
CA THR A 18 14.49 -24.67 13.89
C THR A 18 13.35 -25.53 13.37
N VAL A 19 12.77 -25.18 12.23
CA VAL A 19 11.77 -26.00 11.55
C VAL A 19 12.31 -26.42 10.20
N SER A 20 12.20 -27.72 9.88
CA SER A 20 12.60 -28.28 8.58
C SER A 20 11.48 -29.09 7.96
N ARG A 21 11.09 -28.79 6.72
CA ARG A 21 10.22 -29.67 5.94
C ARG A 21 10.99 -30.93 5.54
N VAL A 22 10.38 -32.09 5.77
CA VAL A 22 10.89 -33.39 5.34
C VAL A 22 10.13 -33.82 4.09
N ALA A 23 10.68 -33.56 2.91
CA ALA A 23 10.07 -34.01 1.66
C ALA A 23 10.17 -35.54 1.50
N GLY A 24 9.14 -36.17 0.93
CA GLY A 24 9.13 -37.61 0.65
C GLY A 24 7.81 -38.12 0.05
N ALA A 25 7.74 -39.43 -0.21
CA ALA A 25 6.57 -40.08 -0.83
C ALA A 25 5.25 -39.93 -0.05
N HIS A 26 5.31 -39.57 1.23
CA HIS A 26 4.14 -39.29 2.06
C HIS A 26 3.42 -37.99 1.66
N GLU A 27 4.03 -37.13 0.84
CA GLU A 27 3.40 -35.89 0.34
C GLU A 27 2.53 -36.13 -0.92
N SER A 28 2.40 -37.38 -1.38
CA SER A 28 1.67 -37.75 -2.61
C SER A 28 0.58 -38.81 -2.37
N GLY A 29 -0.48 -38.77 -3.18
CA GLY A 29 -1.61 -39.73 -3.14
C GLY A 29 -2.81 -39.25 -2.31
N ASP A 30 -3.83 -40.12 -2.21
CA ASP A 30 -5.14 -39.80 -1.58
C ASP A 30 -5.06 -39.47 -0.09
N ASP A 31 -3.97 -39.85 0.59
CA ASP A 31 -3.71 -39.50 1.99
C ASP A 31 -2.42 -38.68 2.15
N ALA A 32 -2.22 -37.69 1.28
CA ALA A 32 -1.07 -36.80 1.35
C ALA A 32 -0.92 -36.19 2.75
N ARG A 33 0.33 -36.19 3.25
CA ARG A 33 0.76 -35.65 4.54
C ARG A 33 2.03 -34.85 4.32
N ARG A 34 2.20 -33.77 5.08
CA ARG A 34 3.44 -33.01 5.11
C ARG A 34 4.09 -33.16 6.47
N ARG A 35 5.35 -33.61 6.48
CA ARG A 35 6.13 -33.79 7.71
C ARG A 35 7.06 -32.61 7.93
N TYR A 36 7.08 -32.14 9.17
CA TYR A 36 8.02 -31.15 9.69
C TYR A 36 8.83 -31.77 10.82
N ASP A 37 10.10 -31.39 10.86
CA ASP A 37 11.05 -31.68 11.92
C ASP A 37 11.37 -30.36 12.63
N CYS A 38 10.84 -30.21 13.84
CA CYS A 38 10.99 -29.02 14.66
C CYS A 38 11.97 -29.31 15.79
N ARG A 39 13.13 -28.64 15.81
CA ARG A 39 14.05 -28.65 16.96
C ARG A 39 13.67 -27.52 17.90
N LEU A 40 13.26 -27.89 19.10
CA LEU A 40 12.76 -26.98 20.12
C LEU A 40 13.64 -27.09 21.37
N PRO A 41 13.79 -25.99 22.15
CA PRO A 41 14.36 -26.09 23.48
C PRO A 41 13.56 -27.09 24.35
N SER A 42 14.25 -27.85 25.19
CA SER A 42 13.70 -29.01 25.90
C SER A 42 12.55 -28.69 26.86
N ASP A 43 12.52 -27.49 27.43
CA ASP A 43 11.47 -26.99 28.32
C ASP A 43 10.23 -26.43 27.57
N VAL A 44 10.29 -26.30 26.25
CA VAL A 44 9.18 -25.78 25.44
C VAL A 44 8.14 -26.87 25.23
N THR A 45 6.87 -26.54 25.48
CA THR A 45 5.73 -27.41 25.19
C THR A 45 5.07 -26.99 23.88
N ALA A 46 4.65 -27.98 23.07
CA ALA A 46 4.03 -27.75 21.78
C ALA A 46 2.61 -28.31 21.74
N SER A 47 1.69 -27.56 21.13
CA SER A 47 0.30 -27.96 20.94
C SER A 47 -0.26 -27.40 19.64
N THR A 48 -1.36 -27.95 19.16
CA THR A 48 -2.10 -27.39 18.03
C THR A 48 -3.59 -27.66 18.22
N PRO A 49 -4.49 -26.72 17.85
CA PRO A 49 -5.92 -26.95 17.95
C PRO A 49 -6.48 -27.89 16.88
N ASP A 50 -5.69 -28.25 15.85
CA ASP A 50 -6.12 -29.18 14.81
C ASP A 50 -5.82 -30.63 15.23
N GLU A 51 -6.85 -31.35 15.67
CA GLU A 51 -6.76 -32.73 16.17
C GLU A 51 -6.28 -33.74 15.09
N ARG A 52 -6.33 -33.37 13.81
CA ARG A 52 -5.86 -34.23 12.72
C ARG A 52 -4.34 -34.19 12.58
N VAL A 53 -3.68 -33.20 13.19
CA VAL A 53 -2.22 -33.05 13.19
C VAL A 53 -1.62 -34.01 14.19
N ARG A 54 -0.67 -34.83 13.75
CA ARG A 54 0.06 -35.75 14.64
C ARG A 54 1.37 -35.13 15.08
N MET A 55 1.64 -35.19 16.38
CA MET A 55 2.86 -34.69 16.99
C MET A 55 3.55 -35.82 17.74
N THR A 56 4.83 -36.05 17.44
CA THR A 56 5.65 -37.06 18.11
C THR A 56 6.94 -36.40 18.60
N ARG A 57 7.17 -36.43 19.92
CA ARG A 57 8.41 -35.93 20.53
C ARG A 57 9.41 -37.07 20.65
N GLU A 58 10.64 -36.83 20.22
CA GLU A 58 11.79 -37.71 20.37
C GLU A 58 12.83 -36.96 21.23
N ASP A 59 13.25 -37.55 22.35
CA ASP A 59 14.23 -36.95 23.24
C ASP A 59 15.59 -36.85 22.52
N GLY A 60 16.18 -35.65 22.53
CA GLY A 60 17.48 -35.36 21.91
C GLY A 60 18.50 -34.89 22.95
N ASP A 61 19.78 -34.98 22.60
CA ASP A 61 20.88 -34.52 23.46
C ASP A 61 20.97 -32.98 23.36
N GLY A 62 20.23 -32.27 24.22
CA GLY A 62 20.25 -30.80 24.36
C GLY A 62 19.02 -30.05 23.78
N ASP A 63 18.51 -30.48 22.62
CA ASP A 63 17.27 -29.96 22.00
C ASP A 63 16.29 -31.11 21.76
N ASP A 64 15.02 -30.90 22.05
CA ASP A 64 13.99 -31.89 21.77
C ASP A 64 13.55 -31.83 20.32
N ARG A 65 13.47 -33.01 19.71
CA ARG A 65 13.01 -33.14 18.33
C ARG A 65 11.52 -33.42 18.32
N LEU A 66 10.74 -32.50 17.76
CA LEU A 66 9.31 -32.66 17.55
C LEU A 66 9.01 -32.91 16.08
N ILE A 67 8.48 -34.10 15.77
CA ILE A 67 7.96 -34.43 14.44
C ILE A 67 6.49 -34.01 14.38
N VAL A 68 6.16 -33.14 13.43
CA VAL A 68 4.77 -32.70 13.19
C VAL A 68 4.32 -33.17 11.82
N VAL A 69 3.19 -33.88 11.75
CA VAL A 69 2.60 -34.37 10.50
C VAL A 69 1.28 -33.66 10.26
N VAL A 70 1.27 -32.82 9.23
CA VAL A 70 0.13 -32.01 8.81
C VAL A 70 -0.64 -32.75 7.71
N PRO A 71 -1.95 -32.99 7.89
CA PRO A 71 -2.77 -33.63 6.88
C PRO A 71 -3.11 -32.69 5.72
N ASP A 72 -3.46 -33.28 4.58
CA ASP A 72 -4.00 -32.51 3.47
C ASP A 72 -5.32 -31.82 3.82
N GLY A 73 -5.58 -30.69 3.18
CA GLY A 73 -6.74 -29.84 3.48
C GLY A 73 -6.64 -29.05 4.81
N ALA A 74 -5.56 -29.17 5.58
CA ALA A 74 -5.37 -28.37 6.81
C ALA A 74 -5.06 -26.88 6.55
N GLY A 75 -4.66 -26.53 5.32
CA GLY A 75 -4.29 -25.15 4.97
C GLY A 75 -3.01 -24.70 5.68
N VAL A 76 -3.14 -23.85 6.69
CA VAL A 76 -2.02 -23.40 7.55
C VAL A 76 -2.30 -23.85 8.98
N VAL A 77 -1.52 -24.81 9.47
CA VAL A 77 -1.57 -25.27 10.87
C VAL A 77 -0.74 -24.34 11.74
N ARG A 78 -1.29 -23.92 12.87
CA ARG A 78 -0.55 -23.17 13.89
C ARG A 78 -0.05 -24.13 14.97
N LEU A 79 1.25 -24.33 15.05
CA LEU A 79 1.92 -25.02 16.14
C LEU A 79 2.19 -24.00 17.26
N ARG A 80 1.41 -24.07 18.33
CA ARG A 80 1.53 -23.19 19.50
C ARG A 80 2.63 -23.72 20.42
N LEU A 81 3.59 -22.88 20.72
CA LEU A 81 4.71 -23.16 21.60
C LEU A 81 4.53 -22.36 22.89
N THR A 82 4.70 -23.01 24.04
CA THR A 82 4.66 -22.37 25.36
C THR A 82 5.98 -22.61 26.07
N ALA A 83 6.66 -21.52 26.41
CA ALA A 83 7.85 -21.45 27.25
C ALA A 83 7.48 -20.77 28.58
N GLU A 84 8.40 -20.76 29.54
CA GLU A 84 8.20 -20.11 30.85
C GLU A 84 7.86 -18.62 30.72
N ASP A 85 8.55 -17.91 29.81
CA ASP A 85 8.43 -16.46 29.62
C ASP A 85 7.42 -16.05 28.53
N GLY A 86 6.70 -16.99 27.89
CA GLY A 86 5.71 -16.60 26.90
C GLY A 86 5.20 -17.70 25.96
N ARG A 87 4.45 -17.24 24.96
CA ARG A 87 3.85 -18.10 23.93
C ARG A 87 4.26 -17.63 22.53
N SER A 88 4.61 -18.59 21.69
CA SER A 88 4.91 -18.40 20.27
C SER A 88 4.02 -19.28 19.40
N ALA A 89 3.94 -18.98 18.11
CA ALA A 89 3.21 -19.82 17.17
C ALA A 89 3.99 -19.96 15.87
N ILE A 90 4.25 -21.20 15.48
CA ILE A 90 4.88 -21.54 14.21
C ILE A 90 3.80 -21.96 13.21
N PRO A 91 3.58 -21.20 12.13
CA PRO A 91 2.74 -21.64 11.02
C PRO A 91 3.41 -22.75 10.21
N LEU A 92 2.63 -23.77 9.81
CA LEU A 92 3.06 -24.93 9.03
C LEU A 92 2.09 -25.15 7.87
N LEU A 93 2.60 -25.24 6.64
CA LEU A 93 1.80 -25.43 5.43
C LEU A 93 1.30 -26.89 5.28
N GLY A 94 0.04 -27.05 4.91
CA GLY A 94 -0.48 -28.33 4.45
C GLY A 94 0.07 -28.74 3.07
N PRO A 95 0.01 -30.04 2.70
CA PRO A 95 0.45 -30.58 1.41
C PRO A 95 -0.01 -29.77 0.20
N THR A 96 -1.33 -29.71 -0.06
CA THR A 96 -1.92 -29.01 -1.21
C THR A 96 -1.48 -27.56 -1.27
N LEU A 97 -1.63 -26.79 -0.19
CA LEU A 97 -1.26 -25.37 -0.17
C LEU A 97 0.21 -25.15 -0.53
N GLY A 98 1.14 -25.93 0.03
CA GLY A 98 2.55 -25.74 -0.29
C GLY A 98 2.95 -26.30 -1.66
N ALA A 99 2.20 -27.26 -2.23
CA ALA A 99 2.37 -27.65 -3.63
C ALA A 99 1.94 -26.51 -4.56
N THR A 100 0.74 -25.95 -4.35
CA THR A 100 0.24 -24.78 -5.08
C THR A 100 1.18 -23.58 -4.96
N LEU A 101 1.74 -23.31 -3.78
CA LEU A 101 2.78 -22.29 -3.59
C LEU A 101 4.02 -22.58 -4.43
N THR A 102 4.50 -23.82 -4.42
CA THR A 102 5.68 -24.21 -5.20
C THR A 102 5.46 -24.04 -6.70
N ASP A 103 4.26 -24.38 -7.19
CA ASP A 103 3.92 -24.26 -8.61
C ASP A 103 3.70 -22.80 -9.02
N ALA A 104 3.07 -21.98 -8.18
CA ALA A 104 2.96 -20.54 -8.39
C ALA A 104 4.35 -19.87 -8.49
N LEU A 105 5.29 -20.23 -7.60
CA LEU A 105 6.69 -19.75 -7.64
C LEU A 105 7.47 -20.23 -8.89
N ARG A 106 6.96 -21.22 -9.62
CA ARG A 106 7.52 -21.67 -10.91
C ARG A 106 6.86 -20.98 -12.11
N GLY A 107 5.99 -20.02 -11.86
CA GLY A 107 5.26 -19.27 -12.90
C GLY A 107 3.92 -19.89 -13.30
N ASP A 108 3.36 -20.84 -12.54
CA ASP A 108 2.02 -21.35 -12.81
C ASP A 108 0.94 -20.34 -12.34
N GLY A 109 0.38 -19.60 -13.31
CA GLY A 109 -0.67 -18.63 -13.05
C GLY A 109 -2.00 -19.22 -12.55
N ASP A 110 -2.31 -20.48 -12.86
CA ASP A 110 -3.50 -21.15 -12.30
C ASP A 110 -3.29 -21.52 -10.85
N ALA A 111 -2.07 -21.94 -10.49
CA ALA A 111 -1.69 -22.14 -9.09
C ALA A 111 -1.74 -20.82 -8.30
N ALA A 112 -1.23 -19.73 -8.86
CA ALA A 112 -1.31 -18.40 -8.25
C ALA A 112 -2.76 -17.95 -8.03
N ARG A 113 -3.64 -18.08 -9.04
CA ARG A 113 -5.09 -17.82 -8.89
C ARG A 113 -5.73 -18.70 -7.82
N SER A 114 -5.33 -19.97 -7.74
CA SER A 114 -5.82 -20.91 -6.73
C SER A 114 -5.42 -20.50 -5.31
N LEU A 115 -4.21 -19.93 -5.12
CA LEU A 115 -3.79 -19.38 -3.83
C LEU A 115 -4.66 -18.20 -3.41
N VAL A 116 -4.92 -17.25 -4.33
CA VAL A 116 -5.78 -16.09 -4.07
C VAL A 116 -7.18 -16.58 -3.70
N ALA A 117 -7.77 -17.47 -4.51
CA ALA A 117 -9.11 -18.00 -4.26
C ALA A 117 -9.23 -18.73 -2.92
N ALA A 118 -8.22 -19.52 -2.55
CA ALA A 118 -8.20 -20.25 -1.28
C ALA A 118 -8.02 -19.33 -0.05
N ARG A 119 -7.50 -18.12 -0.23
CA ARG A 119 -7.20 -17.16 0.86
C ARG A 119 -8.12 -15.96 0.87
N GLY A 120 -8.93 -15.80 -0.17
CA GLY A 120 -9.81 -14.67 -0.41
C GLY A 120 -9.09 -13.48 -1.07
N THR A 121 -7.79 -13.28 -0.80
CA THR A 121 -7.06 -12.08 -1.22
C THR A 121 -5.59 -12.39 -1.52
N ALA A 122 -4.95 -11.60 -2.39
CA ALA A 122 -3.53 -11.76 -2.73
C ALA A 122 -2.63 -11.45 -1.52
N VAL A 123 -2.94 -10.40 -0.76
CA VAL A 123 -2.20 -10.05 0.47
C VAL A 123 -2.35 -11.13 1.54
N ALA A 124 -3.55 -11.71 1.68
CA ALA A 124 -3.78 -12.84 2.56
C ALA A 124 -2.99 -14.09 2.14
N ALA A 125 -2.85 -14.32 0.83
CA ALA A 125 -2.00 -15.39 0.29
C ALA A 125 -0.52 -15.17 0.60
N VAL A 126 -0.01 -13.94 0.43
CA VAL A 126 1.37 -13.57 0.81
C VAL A 126 1.59 -13.85 2.29
N HIS A 127 0.75 -13.32 3.19
CA HIS A 127 0.89 -13.55 4.64
C HIS A 127 0.77 -15.03 5.03
N ALA A 128 -0.11 -15.79 4.37
CA ALA A 128 -0.26 -17.21 4.65
C ALA A 128 0.98 -18.02 4.28
N CYS A 129 1.75 -17.57 3.28
CA CYS A 129 2.91 -18.30 2.76
C CYS A 129 4.26 -17.74 3.25
N ALA A 130 4.31 -16.48 3.67
CA ALA A 130 5.54 -15.73 3.98
C ALA A 130 6.50 -16.47 4.93
N HIS A 131 5.97 -17.14 5.95
CA HIS A 131 6.78 -17.89 6.93
C HIS A 131 7.60 -19.05 6.34
N ALA A 132 7.26 -19.52 5.14
CA ALA A 132 7.96 -20.60 4.45
C ALA A 132 8.95 -20.08 3.39
N LEU A 133 9.07 -18.75 3.27
CA LEU A 133 9.81 -18.08 2.20
C LEU A 133 10.85 -17.14 2.81
N ASP A 134 11.96 -16.97 2.11
CA ASP A 134 12.89 -15.87 2.33
C ASP A 134 12.42 -14.63 1.55
N THR A 135 13.19 -13.53 1.63
CA THR A 135 12.88 -12.28 0.94
C THR A 135 12.68 -12.48 -0.57
N GLU A 136 13.55 -13.26 -1.22
CA GLU A 136 13.45 -13.56 -2.65
C GLU A 136 12.16 -14.33 -2.96
N GLY A 137 11.84 -15.36 -2.17
CA GLY A 137 10.61 -16.12 -2.33
C GLY A 137 9.35 -15.29 -2.09
N ILE A 138 9.37 -14.33 -1.16
CA ILE A 138 8.25 -13.39 -0.94
C ILE A 138 8.04 -12.52 -2.18
N VAL A 139 9.11 -11.95 -2.72
CA VAL A 139 9.06 -11.10 -3.92
C VAL A 139 8.54 -11.90 -5.11
N ALA A 140 9.08 -13.09 -5.35
CA ALA A 140 8.62 -13.97 -6.41
C ALA A 140 7.14 -14.38 -6.25
N LEU A 141 6.66 -14.56 -5.02
CA LEU A 141 5.24 -14.81 -4.77
C LEU A 141 4.39 -13.58 -5.08
N VAL A 142 4.81 -12.38 -4.67
CA VAL A 142 4.08 -11.14 -4.94
C VAL A 142 3.96 -10.92 -6.45
N ASP A 143 5.05 -11.09 -7.18
CA ASP A 143 5.12 -10.99 -8.64
C ASP A 143 4.17 -11.99 -9.31
N ALA A 144 4.29 -13.28 -8.96
CA ALA A 144 3.42 -14.34 -9.50
C ALA A 144 1.93 -14.11 -9.21
N LEU A 145 1.59 -13.55 -8.03
CA LEU A 145 0.21 -13.23 -7.69
C LEU A 145 -0.31 -12.01 -8.46
N ALA A 146 0.52 -10.98 -8.62
CA ALA A 146 0.16 -9.77 -9.36
C ALA A 146 -0.10 -10.09 -10.83
N ASP A 147 0.77 -10.88 -11.46
CA ASP A 147 0.63 -11.35 -12.84
C ASP A 147 -0.61 -12.24 -13.06
N ALA A 148 -1.04 -12.96 -12.03
CA ALA A 148 -2.12 -13.93 -12.15
C ALA A 148 -3.49 -13.29 -12.43
N SER A 149 -3.69 -12.04 -11.98
CA SER A 149 -4.90 -11.25 -12.26
C SER A 149 -4.73 -9.77 -11.92
N GLY A 150 -5.36 -8.87 -12.70
CA GLY A 150 -5.40 -7.44 -12.40
C GLY A 150 -5.97 -7.11 -11.01
N THR A 151 -6.89 -7.92 -10.49
CA THR A 151 -7.41 -7.75 -9.12
C THR A 151 -6.34 -7.96 -8.05
N ALA A 152 -5.49 -8.97 -8.23
CA ALA A 152 -4.39 -9.24 -7.31
C ALA A 152 -3.31 -8.15 -7.41
N SER A 153 -2.98 -7.71 -8.63
CA SER A 153 -2.11 -6.55 -8.89
C SER A 153 -2.62 -5.30 -8.16
N ASP A 154 -3.89 -4.90 -8.36
CA ASP A 154 -4.50 -3.73 -7.70
C ASP A 154 -4.45 -3.83 -6.17
N GLU A 155 -4.68 -5.03 -5.62
CA GLU A 155 -4.64 -5.27 -4.18
C GLU A 155 -3.23 -5.13 -3.61
N LEU A 156 -2.24 -5.74 -4.28
CA LEU A 156 -0.83 -5.69 -3.89
C LEU A 156 -0.28 -4.27 -4.05
N HIS A 157 -0.61 -3.58 -5.14
CA HIS A 157 -0.31 -2.16 -5.34
C HIS A 157 -0.81 -1.33 -4.15
N ALA A 158 -2.07 -1.50 -3.75
CA ALA A 158 -2.65 -0.76 -2.63
C ALA A 158 -2.01 -1.06 -1.26
N ARG A 159 -1.35 -2.20 -1.11
CA ARG A 159 -0.84 -2.70 0.16
C ARG A 159 0.67 -2.86 0.19
N ARG A 160 1.41 -2.47 -0.85
CA ARG A 160 2.87 -2.61 -0.95
C ARG A 160 3.63 -2.03 0.26
N TYR A 161 3.33 -0.80 0.67
CA TYR A 161 3.91 -0.23 1.90
C TYR A 161 3.42 -0.91 3.19
N ALA A 162 2.19 -1.43 3.21
CA ALA A 162 1.69 -2.21 4.34
C ALA A 162 2.41 -3.57 4.47
N LEU A 163 2.79 -4.19 3.35
CA LEU A 163 3.64 -5.39 3.32
C LEU A 163 5.02 -5.07 3.88
N CYS A 164 5.66 -3.97 3.47
CA CYS A 164 6.94 -3.52 4.03
C CYS A 164 6.85 -3.30 5.55
N ARG A 165 5.80 -2.63 6.03
CA ARG A 165 5.57 -2.48 7.48
C ARG A 165 5.39 -3.81 8.20
N ALA A 166 4.59 -4.71 7.63
CA ALA A 166 4.37 -6.03 8.23
C ALA A 166 5.67 -6.84 8.31
N ALA A 167 6.51 -6.74 7.27
CA ALA A 167 7.84 -7.35 7.22
C ALA A 167 8.77 -6.81 8.31
N ALA A 168 8.86 -5.48 8.44
CA ALA A 168 9.67 -4.82 9.46
C ALA A 168 9.21 -5.15 10.89
N ARG A 169 7.92 -5.45 11.07
CA ARG A 169 7.32 -5.79 12.36
C ARG A 169 7.38 -7.28 12.71
N GLY A 170 7.75 -8.15 11.77
CA GLY A 170 7.70 -9.60 11.94
C GLY A 170 6.28 -10.16 12.03
N THR A 171 5.29 -9.44 11.51
CA THR A 171 3.88 -9.84 11.65
C THR A 171 3.56 -10.99 10.70
N ASN A 172 2.92 -12.04 11.22
CA ASN A 172 2.48 -13.21 10.44
C ASN A 172 3.61 -13.98 9.72
N GLY A 173 4.84 -13.93 10.24
CA GLY A 173 5.99 -14.65 9.66
C GLY A 173 6.63 -13.97 8.45
N LEU A 174 6.11 -12.82 8.03
CA LEU A 174 6.81 -11.89 7.15
C LEU A 174 7.78 -11.11 8.05
N ALA A 175 9.03 -11.54 8.15
CA ALA A 175 10.01 -10.94 9.05
C ALA A 175 11.33 -10.70 8.33
N VAL A 176 11.76 -9.44 8.32
CA VAL A 176 13.14 -9.07 7.96
C VAL A 176 13.93 -8.80 9.22
N THR A 177 15.18 -9.25 9.26
CA THR A 177 15.99 -9.27 10.49
C THR A 177 16.90 -8.06 10.64
N GLY A 178 16.95 -7.17 9.65
CA GLY A 178 17.81 -5.99 9.66
C GLY A 178 17.66 -5.10 8.42
N PRO A 179 18.50 -4.07 8.29
CA PRO A 179 18.42 -3.08 7.21
C PRO A 179 18.62 -3.70 5.82
N GLU A 180 19.60 -4.60 5.68
CA GLU A 180 19.92 -5.25 4.41
C GLU A 180 18.75 -6.10 3.89
N ALA A 181 18.12 -6.89 4.77
CA ALA A 181 16.97 -7.71 4.41
C ALA A 181 15.71 -6.88 4.10
N PHE A 182 15.54 -5.74 4.78
CA PHE A 182 14.46 -4.80 4.50
C PHE A 182 14.65 -4.12 3.13
N GLU A 183 15.85 -3.66 2.81
CA GLU A 183 16.14 -3.03 1.51
C GLU A 183 16.01 -4.04 0.38
N ALA A 184 16.52 -5.27 0.54
CA ALA A 184 16.33 -6.33 -0.45
C ALA A 184 14.84 -6.64 -0.71
N LEU A 185 13.99 -6.57 0.32
CA LEU A 185 12.55 -6.73 0.16
C LEU A 185 11.96 -5.57 -0.64
N VAL A 186 12.30 -4.33 -0.27
CA VAL A 186 11.78 -3.14 -0.96
C VAL A 186 12.22 -3.09 -2.42
N ASP A 187 13.50 -3.30 -2.70
CA ASP A 187 14.04 -3.32 -4.07
C ASP A 187 13.40 -4.42 -4.92
N GLY A 188 13.14 -5.58 -4.31
CA GLY A 188 12.43 -6.68 -4.98
C GLY A 188 10.96 -6.34 -5.28
N LEU A 189 10.27 -5.68 -4.34
CA LEU A 189 8.90 -5.22 -4.58
C LEU A 189 8.84 -4.11 -5.64
N ASP A 190 9.82 -3.20 -5.67
CA ASP A 190 9.93 -2.16 -6.71
C ASP A 190 10.14 -2.76 -8.10
N SER A 191 10.82 -3.91 -8.17
CA SER A 191 11.06 -4.63 -9.42
C SER A 191 9.82 -5.36 -9.95
N ALA A 192 8.78 -5.55 -9.13
CA ALA A 192 7.53 -6.20 -9.55
C ALA A 192 6.62 -5.18 -10.27
N ALA A 193 6.70 -5.17 -11.60
CA ALA A 193 6.11 -4.13 -12.45
C ALA A 193 4.61 -3.92 -12.21
N GLU A 194 3.87 -5.00 -11.92
CA GLU A 194 2.43 -5.00 -11.74
C GLU A 194 1.96 -4.40 -10.41
N ILE A 195 2.85 -4.08 -9.46
CA ILE A 195 2.47 -3.49 -8.16
C ILE A 195 2.89 -2.03 -8.00
N GLY A 196 3.57 -1.47 -9.00
CA GLY A 196 4.05 -0.08 -9.02
C GLY A 196 5.22 0.19 -8.06
N GLU A 197 5.74 1.42 -8.15
CA GLU A 197 6.99 1.82 -7.48
C GLU A 197 6.92 1.72 -5.94
N VAL A 198 8.02 1.25 -5.35
CA VAL A 198 8.23 1.12 -3.91
C VAL A 198 9.60 1.67 -3.54
N ASP A 199 9.63 2.69 -2.70
CA ASP A 199 10.89 3.28 -2.26
C ASP A 199 11.22 2.96 -0.80
N ALA A 200 12.49 2.67 -0.51
CA ALA A 200 12.94 2.30 0.83
C ALA A 200 12.77 3.41 1.87
N LEU A 201 13.05 4.67 1.51
CA LEU A 201 12.87 5.79 2.43
C LEU A 201 11.40 6.11 2.67
N ASP A 202 10.54 5.94 1.65
CA ASP A 202 9.10 6.13 1.80
C ASP A 202 8.48 4.99 2.64
N ALA A 203 8.96 3.76 2.48
CA ALA A 203 8.57 2.63 3.32
C ALA A 203 9.01 2.80 4.79
N LEU A 204 10.21 3.37 5.03
CA LEU A 204 10.64 3.73 6.38
C LEU A 204 9.83 4.92 6.92
N GLY A 205 9.52 5.92 6.10
CA GLY A 205 8.66 7.05 6.47
C GLY A 205 7.25 6.61 6.86
N ASP A 206 6.68 5.66 6.12
CA ASP A 206 5.41 5.01 6.41
C ASP A 206 5.46 4.18 7.70
N LEU A 207 6.58 3.49 7.97
CA LEU A 207 6.83 2.82 9.25
C LEU A 207 6.84 3.81 10.43
N VAL A 208 7.49 4.97 10.27
CA VAL A 208 7.50 6.05 11.28
C VAL A 208 6.11 6.63 11.48
N ALA A 209 5.37 6.86 10.40
CA ALA A 209 4.04 7.45 10.45
C ALA A 209 3.07 6.62 11.32
N VAL A 210 3.15 5.29 11.22
CA VAL A 210 2.25 4.33 11.89
C VAL A 210 2.79 3.82 13.23
N HIS A 211 4.10 3.53 13.32
CA HIS A 211 4.70 2.82 14.45
C HIS A 211 5.82 3.59 15.15
N GLY A 212 6.13 4.81 14.70
CA GLY A 212 7.13 5.68 15.30
C GLY A 212 8.57 5.26 15.02
N LEU A 213 9.50 6.14 15.44
CA LEU A 213 10.94 6.03 15.16
C LEU A 213 11.61 4.81 15.80
N ASP A 214 11.09 4.33 16.92
CA ASP A 214 11.70 3.21 17.65
C ASP A 214 11.63 1.91 16.85
N THR A 215 10.62 1.76 15.98
CA THR A 215 10.53 0.60 15.10
C THR A 215 11.62 0.62 14.02
N VAL A 216 11.95 1.80 13.47
CA VAL A 216 13.08 1.95 12.53
C VAL A 216 14.42 1.64 13.21
N ARG A 217 14.61 2.09 14.46
CA ARG A 217 15.81 1.77 15.25
C ARG A 217 15.91 0.27 15.56
N ALA A 218 14.79 -0.35 15.93
CA ALA A 218 14.73 -1.78 16.22
C ALA A 218 15.09 -2.65 15.01
N LEU A 219 14.81 -2.16 13.80
CA LEU A 219 15.24 -2.77 12.55
C LEU A 219 16.75 -2.62 12.28
N GLY A 220 17.49 -1.86 13.10
CA GLY A 220 18.95 -1.71 13.01
C GLY A 220 19.42 -0.46 12.26
N TYR A 221 18.52 0.45 11.88
CA TYR A 221 18.91 1.68 11.20
C TYR A 221 19.46 2.74 12.17
N ASP A 222 20.56 3.36 11.75
CA ASP A 222 21.05 4.62 12.32
C ASP A 222 20.27 5.79 11.70
N LEU A 223 19.43 6.45 12.50
CA LEU A 223 18.60 7.57 12.05
C LEU A 223 19.41 8.76 11.54
N VAL A 224 20.62 8.99 12.08
CA VAL A 224 21.50 10.07 11.63
C VAL A 224 22.02 9.76 10.24
N ARG A 225 22.47 8.53 10.00
CA ARG A 225 22.88 8.09 8.65
C ARG A 225 21.73 8.17 7.66
N LEU A 226 20.53 7.73 8.05
CA LEU A 226 19.34 7.84 7.20
C LEU A 226 18.98 9.30 6.89
N ALA A 227 19.11 10.21 7.84
CA ALA A 227 18.83 11.64 7.63
C ALA A 227 19.74 12.29 6.55
N HIS A 228 20.92 11.73 6.31
CA HIS A 228 21.85 12.18 5.28
C HIS A 228 21.81 11.34 3.99
N ARG A 229 20.99 10.28 3.92
CA ARG A 229 20.86 9.43 2.73
C ARG A 229 20.06 10.15 1.63
N GLY A 230 20.50 9.97 0.38
CA GLY A 230 19.81 10.51 -0.79
C GLY A 230 19.70 12.03 -0.73
N ASP A 231 18.50 12.54 -0.95
CA ASP A 231 18.15 13.97 -0.89
C ASP A 231 17.83 14.47 0.53
N GLY A 232 18.00 13.61 1.55
CA GLY A 232 17.69 13.90 2.94
C GLY A 232 16.20 13.91 3.28
N ARG A 233 15.29 13.37 2.45
CA ARG A 233 13.84 13.30 2.77
C ARG A 233 13.53 12.60 4.10
N PHE A 234 14.30 11.57 4.48
CA PHE A 234 14.10 10.91 5.77
C PHE A 234 14.34 11.86 6.95
N ARG A 235 15.19 12.88 6.79
CA ARG A 235 15.35 13.93 7.80
C ARG A 235 14.02 14.66 8.05
N ALA A 236 13.22 14.92 7.01
CA ALA A 236 11.91 15.52 7.19
C ALA A 236 10.95 14.58 7.92
N TYR A 237 10.92 13.28 7.59
CA TYR A 237 10.09 12.30 8.32
C TYR A 237 10.47 12.24 9.80
N TRP A 238 11.77 12.23 10.09
CA TRP A 238 12.28 12.22 11.47
C TRP A 238 11.88 13.48 12.23
N LEU A 239 12.11 14.67 11.66
CA LEU A 239 11.76 15.93 12.30
C LEU A 239 10.24 16.12 12.44
N ALA A 240 9.46 15.67 11.45
CA ALA A 240 8.00 15.68 11.48
C ALA A 240 7.46 14.81 12.62
N ALA A 241 7.96 13.59 12.76
CA ALA A 241 7.58 12.68 13.85
C ALA A 241 7.91 13.27 15.22
N LEU A 242 9.10 13.88 15.38
CA LEU A 242 9.46 14.56 16.63
C LEU A 242 8.55 15.76 16.92
N ALA A 243 8.26 16.58 15.92
CA ALA A 243 7.37 17.74 16.09
C ALA A 243 5.95 17.33 16.49
N ARG A 244 5.42 16.26 15.86
CA ARG A 244 4.10 15.69 16.15
C ARG A 244 4.04 15.06 17.55
N ASP A 245 5.00 14.21 17.89
CA ASP A 245 4.90 13.34 19.06
C ASP A 245 5.55 13.93 20.32
N ARG A 246 6.56 14.80 20.16
CA ARG A 246 7.38 15.35 21.26
C ARG A 246 7.48 16.88 21.25
N GLY A 247 6.87 17.53 20.26
CA GLY A 247 6.86 18.98 20.11
C GLY A 247 8.10 19.56 19.42
N ILE A 248 8.01 20.86 19.14
CA ILE A 248 8.99 21.59 18.31
C ILE A 248 10.39 21.64 18.90
N ASP A 249 10.51 21.71 20.22
CA ASP A 249 11.82 21.80 20.86
C ASP A 249 12.61 20.50 20.66
N ALA A 250 11.96 19.33 20.69
CA ALA A 250 12.60 18.04 20.40
C ALA A 250 13.09 17.94 18.95
N ALA A 251 12.28 18.39 17.99
CA ALA A 251 12.70 18.45 16.57
C ALA A 251 13.88 19.41 16.39
N ARG A 252 13.86 20.55 17.10
CA ARG A 252 14.90 21.58 17.06
C ARG A 252 16.23 21.06 17.58
N ASP A 253 16.23 20.39 18.72
CA ASP A 253 17.44 19.84 19.34
C ASP A 253 18.13 18.83 18.41
N VAL A 254 17.34 17.94 17.80
CA VAL A 254 17.84 16.97 16.82
C VAL A 254 18.35 17.65 15.54
N ALA A 255 17.64 18.66 15.03
CA ALA A 255 18.10 19.39 13.85
C ALA A 255 19.46 20.08 14.06
N GLY A 256 19.73 20.57 15.28
CA GLY A 256 20.96 21.26 15.65
C GLY A 256 22.13 20.36 16.05
N ALA A 257 21.86 19.14 16.55
CA ALA A 257 22.89 18.23 17.07
C ALA A 257 23.85 17.67 16.01
N HIS A 258 23.50 17.74 14.72
CA HIS A 258 24.19 17.02 13.64
C HIS A 258 24.80 17.90 12.56
N GLU A 259 24.83 19.22 12.74
CA GLU A 259 25.47 20.13 11.78
C GLU A 259 26.64 20.88 12.41
N SER A 260 27.80 20.79 11.77
CA SER A 260 29.06 21.46 12.13
C SER A 260 29.27 22.79 11.40
N GLY A 261 28.28 23.28 10.65
CA GLY A 261 28.39 24.50 9.85
C GLY A 261 28.40 25.79 10.67
N ASP A 262 29.06 26.82 10.14
CA ASP A 262 29.11 28.15 10.74
C ASP A 262 27.74 28.85 10.58
N GLY A 263 27.28 29.58 11.60
CA GLY A 263 25.91 30.14 11.67
C GLY A 263 25.58 31.18 10.59
N ASN A 264 26.53 31.48 9.70
CA ASN A 264 26.48 32.48 8.65
C ASN A 264 25.75 32.04 7.37
N ASP A 265 25.43 30.76 7.21
CA ASP A 265 24.80 30.25 5.97
C ASP A 265 23.26 30.40 5.90
N TYR A 266 22.60 30.79 6.99
CA TYR A 266 21.12 30.85 7.06
C TYR A 266 20.51 31.74 5.99
N ALA A 267 21.03 32.96 5.79
CA ALA A 267 20.45 33.91 4.84
C ALA A 267 20.55 33.40 3.39
N ARG A 268 21.72 32.86 3.02
CA ARG A 268 21.99 32.27 1.70
C ARG A 268 21.10 31.04 1.43
N LEU A 269 20.97 30.15 2.41
CA LEU A 269 20.14 28.94 2.28
C LEU A 269 18.64 29.27 2.25
N LYS A 270 18.20 30.29 2.99
CA LYS A 270 16.82 30.79 2.93
C LYS A 270 16.50 31.35 1.54
N ASP A 271 17.38 32.18 0.99
CA ASP A 271 17.22 32.74 -0.35
C ASP A 271 17.11 31.63 -1.42
N ARG A 272 18.00 30.64 -1.35
CA ARG A 272 17.93 29.43 -2.20
C ARG A 272 16.61 28.67 -2.02
N ALA A 273 16.12 28.50 -0.79
CA ALA A 273 14.90 27.73 -0.54
C ALA A 273 13.62 28.43 -1.03
N VAL A 274 13.60 29.77 -0.97
CA VAL A 274 12.48 30.59 -1.49
C VAL A 274 12.45 30.58 -3.02
N THR A 275 13.63 30.64 -3.66
CA THR A 275 13.77 30.68 -5.12
C THR A 275 13.91 29.30 -5.78
N ALA A 276 13.96 28.22 -4.98
CA ALA A 276 14.09 26.87 -5.50
C ALA A 276 12.92 26.48 -6.41
N GLU A 277 13.27 25.78 -7.49
CA GLU A 277 12.31 25.12 -8.38
C GLU A 277 11.39 24.18 -7.61
N TYR A 278 10.19 23.97 -8.13
CA TYR A 278 9.13 23.22 -7.44
C TYR A 278 9.61 21.87 -6.88
N ARG A 279 10.30 21.07 -7.70
CA ARG A 279 10.80 19.72 -7.32
C ARG A 279 11.99 19.78 -6.34
N GLU A 280 12.75 20.87 -6.29
CA GLU A 280 13.91 21.02 -5.41
C GLU A 280 13.58 21.65 -4.06
N ARG A 281 12.39 22.27 -3.97
CA ARG A 281 11.98 23.10 -2.84
C ARG A 281 12.00 22.34 -1.52
N GLY A 282 11.52 21.09 -1.51
CA GLY A 282 11.58 20.22 -0.33
C GLY A 282 13.01 20.05 0.19
N ALA A 283 13.96 19.69 -0.68
CA ALA A 283 15.36 19.53 -0.33
C ALA A 283 16.00 20.82 0.17
N ALA A 284 15.71 21.95 -0.49
CA ALA A 284 16.25 23.25 -0.12
C ALA A 284 15.80 23.70 1.29
N TRP A 285 14.52 23.50 1.64
CA TRP A 285 14.03 23.81 2.99
C TRP A 285 14.56 22.86 4.06
N ARG A 286 14.72 21.56 3.75
CA ARG A 286 15.33 20.59 4.69
C ARG A 286 16.76 20.97 5.07
N ALA A 287 17.55 21.44 4.11
CA ALA A 287 18.92 21.92 4.36
C ALA A 287 18.98 23.11 5.33
N LEU A 288 17.90 23.91 5.43
CA LEU A 288 17.82 25.06 6.32
C LEU A 288 17.45 24.70 7.77
N CYS A 289 16.98 23.48 8.05
CA CYS A 289 16.52 23.08 9.38
C CYS A 289 17.63 23.15 10.44
N GLY A 290 18.85 22.71 10.12
CA GLY A 290 19.97 22.77 11.06
C GLY A 290 20.43 24.19 11.36
N PRO A 291 20.66 25.08 10.37
CA PRO A 291 21.00 26.48 10.66
C PRO A 291 19.88 27.23 11.38
N ALA A 292 18.61 26.92 11.06
CA ALA A 292 17.45 27.51 11.72
C ALA A 292 17.33 27.10 13.19
N SER A 293 17.79 25.89 13.57
CA SER A 293 17.75 25.41 14.95
C SER A 293 18.54 26.31 15.92
N ARG A 294 19.52 27.06 15.42
CA ARG A 294 20.35 27.99 16.22
C ARG A 294 19.78 29.41 16.29
N ARG A 295 18.64 29.66 15.64
CA ARG A 295 17.95 30.96 15.59
C ARG A 295 16.81 31.01 16.61
N SER A 296 15.80 31.87 16.42
CA SER A 296 14.64 31.87 17.30
C SER A 296 13.79 30.60 17.11
N ARG A 297 12.99 30.25 18.12
CA ARG A 297 12.04 29.13 18.02
C ARG A 297 11.07 29.32 16.85
N GLU A 298 10.62 30.55 16.63
CA GLU A 298 9.72 30.92 15.54
C GLU A 298 10.37 30.76 14.18
N THR A 299 11.64 31.16 14.02
CA THR A 299 12.40 30.91 12.81
C THR A 299 12.51 29.41 12.51
N PHE A 300 12.81 28.60 13.52
CA PHE A 300 12.86 27.15 13.33
C PHE A 300 11.49 26.57 12.93
N ARG A 301 10.40 27.01 13.58
CA ARG A 301 9.03 26.62 13.23
C ARG A 301 8.68 26.93 11.78
N TYR A 302 8.98 28.14 11.32
CA TYR A 302 8.77 28.57 9.94
C TYR A 302 9.50 27.64 8.95
N VAL A 303 10.77 27.35 9.22
CA VAL A 303 11.61 26.52 8.35
C VAL A 303 11.15 25.07 8.36
N LEU A 304 10.84 24.51 9.53
CA LEU A 304 10.36 23.14 9.66
C LEU A 304 9.00 22.96 8.96
N ALA A 305 8.09 23.93 9.11
CA ALA A 305 6.80 23.90 8.43
C ALA A 305 6.96 23.82 6.90
N ASN A 306 7.82 24.65 6.31
CA ASN A 306 8.12 24.60 4.89
C ASN A 306 8.86 23.32 4.47
N ALA A 307 9.83 22.87 5.27
CA ALA A 307 10.58 21.65 4.98
C ALA A 307 9.67 20.43 4.91
N CYS A 308 8.77 20.29 5.88
CA CYS A 308 7.81 19.19 5.92
C CYS A 308 6.75 19.34 4.81
N TYR A 309 6.14 20.52 4.66
CA TYR A 309 5.12 20.76 3.62
C TYR A 309 5.65 20.46 2.20
N TRP A 310 6.79 21.06 1.84
CA TRP A 310 7.34 20.89 0.49
C TRP A 310 7.89 19.48 0.27
N THR A 311 8.36 18.77 1.31
CA THR A 311 8.76 17.37 1.16
C THR A 311 7.56 16.49 0.81
N GLY A 312 6.43 16.64 1.51
CA GLY A 312 5.21 15.90 1.17
C GLY A 312 4.65 16.29 -0.20
N GLU A 313 4.67 17.59 -0.53
CA GLU A 313 4.14 18.10 -1.80
C GLU A 313 4.92 17.62 -3.02
N THR A 314 6.23 17.43 -2.90
CA THR A 314 7.07 16.88 -3.98
C THR A 314 7.10 15.36 -4.01
N GLY A 315 6.86 14.70 -2.89
CA GLY A 315 6.92 13.23 -2.76
C GLY A 315 5.76 12.53 -3.46
N ARG A 316 4.51 12.91 -3.16
CA ARG A 316 3.26 12.34 -3.73
C ARG A 316 3.30 10.81 -3.90
N THR A 317 3.69 10.15 -2.85
CA THR A 317 3.80 8.70 -2.71
C THR A 317 2.47 8.11 -2.25
N ASP A 318 2.25 6.81 -2.46
CA ASP A 318 1.13 6.09 -1.82
C ASP A 318 1.45 5.68 -0.36
N ALA A 319 2.61 6.10 0.16
CA ALA A 319 3.03 5.88 1.53
C ALA A 319 2.42 6.91 2.48
N ARG A 320 2.24 6.56 3.76
CA ARG A 320 1.85 7.54 4.80
C ARG A 320 2.95 8.55 5.13
N ALA A 321 4.11 8.47 4.47
CA ALA A 321 5.22 9.38 4.66
C ALA A 321 4.84 10.85 4.36
N ASP A 322 4.02 11.08 3.34
CA ASP A 322 3.55 12.43 2.99
C ASP A 322 2.56 12.96 4.03
N GLU A 323 1.66 12.11 4.52
CA GLU A 323 0.75 12.45 5.63
C GLU A 323 1.53 12.86 6.87
N LEU A 324 2.58 12.12 7.22
CA LEU A 324 3.49 12.46 8.33
C LEU A 324 4.16 13.82 8.11
N CYS A 325 4.61 14.11 6.89
CA CYS A 325 5.13 15.42 6.52
C CYS A 325 4.10 16.53 6.74
N TYR A 326 2.86 16.38 6.26
CA TYR A 326 1.84 17.39 6.48
C TYR A 326 1.46 17.55 7.97
N GLU A 327 1.44 16.45 8.74
CA GLU A 327 1.28 16.51 10.20
C GLU A 327 2.41 17.27 10.89
N GLY A 328 3.66 17.01 10.50
CA GLY A 328 4.83 17.75 10.96
C GLY A 328 4.77 19.23 10.62
N ALA A 329 4.30 19.56 9.41
CA ALA A 329 4.07 20.94 9.01
C ALA A 329 3.03 21.61 9.90
N LEU A 330 1.87 20.97 10.11
CA LEU A 330 0.80 21.48 10.98
C LEU A 330 1.25 21.66 12.43
N ALA A 331 2.08 20.75 12.96
CA ALA A 331 2.66 20.87 14.29
C ALA A 331 3.61 22.08 14.40
N ALA A 332 4.34 22.37 13.32
CA ALA A 332 5.32 23.45 13.25
C ALA A 332 4.70 24.82 12.98
N VAL A 333 3.65 24.91 12.18
CA VAL A 333 3.05 26.17 11.70
C VAL A 333 2.72 27.12 12.87
N PRO A 334 3.30 28.33 12.87
CA PRO A 334 2.89 29.43 13.75
C PRO A 334 1.43 29.87 13.52
N ALA A 335 0.89 30.67 14.45
CA ALA A 335 -0.50 31.16 14.35
C ALA A 335 -0.73 32.08 13.14
N ASP A 336 0.32 32.79 12.71
CA ASP A 336 0.37 33.80 11.66
C ASP A 336 0.75 33.26 10.27
N LEU A 337 1.05 31.97 10.16
CA LEU A 337 1.38 31.32 8.89
C LEU A 337 0.20 30.49 8.37
N ASP A 338 -0.94 31.16 8.26
CA ASP A 338 -2.24 30.54 7.98
C ASP A 338 -2.29 29.78 6.66
N TRP A 339 -1.58 30.26 5.63
CA TRP A 339 -1.57 29.62 4.30
C TRP A 339 -1.02 28.17 4.34
N ILE A 340 0.07 27.87 5.07
CA ILE A 340 0.54 26.47 5.20
C ILE A 340 -0.44 25.67 6.05
N ARG A 341 -1.08 26.26 7.06
CA ARG A 341 -2.06 25.53 7.87
C ARG A 341 -3.19 24.99 7.00
N VAL A 342 -3.73 25.81 6.12
CA VAL A 342 -4.81 25.43 5.21
C VAL A 342 -4.29 24.44 4.17
N ARG A 343 -3.18 24.75 3.50
CA ARG A 343 -2.62 23.87 2.46
C ARG A 343 -2.19 22.50 2.98
N ALA A 344 -1.58 22.42 4.16
CA ALA A 344 -1.19 21.13 4.74
C ALA A 344 -2.40 20.28 5.14
N ARG A 345 -3.52 20.87 5.60
CA ARG A 345 -4.76 20.12 5.85
C ARG A 345 -5.37 19.61 4.55
N TYR A 346 -5.44 20.48 3.55
CA TYR A 346 -5.95 20.17 2.22
C TYR A 346 -5.13 19.05 1.56
N GLU A 347 -3.81 19.20 1.48
CA GLU A 347 -2.93 18.23 0.84
C GLU A 347 -2.83 16.92 1.65
N ARG A 348 -2.89 16.96 2.99
CA ARG A 348 -3.01 15.73 3.80
C ARG A 348 -4.27 14.95 3.46
N ALA A 349 -5.42 15.61 3.37
CA ALA A 349 -6.67 14.95 3.02
C ALA A 349 -6.61 14.34 1.60
N ARG A 350 -5.94 15.02 0.66
CA ARG A 350 -5.67 14.47 -0.68
C ARG A 350 -4.73 13.27 -0.66
N ALA A 351 -3.63 13.33 0.08
CA ALA A 351 -2.69 12.22 0.23
C ALA A 351 -3.38 10.96 0.76
N VAL A 352 -4.24 11.12 1.80
CA VAL A 352 -5.10 10.03 2.29
C VAL A 352 -6.00 9.50 1.18
N GLY A 353 -6.63 10.39 0.40
CA GLY A 353 -7.49 10.02 -0.73
C GLY A 353 -6.75 9.19 -1.79
N HIS A 354 -5.56 9.63 -2.21
CA HIS A 354 -4.75 8.93 -3.20
C HIS A 354 -4.27 7.57 -2.70
N ARG A 355 -3.81 7.46 -1.44
CA ARG A 355 -3.43 6.17 -0.83
C ARG A 355 -4.58 5.16 -0.80
N HIS A 356 -5.81 5.62 -0.65
CA HIS A 356 -7.00 4.78 -0.55
C HIS A 356 -7.76 4.60 -1.88
N ARG A 357 -7.25 5.07 -3.02
CA ARG A 357 -7.97 5.03 -4.31
C ARG A 357 -8.19 3.62 -4.88
N SER A 358 -7.63 2.59 -4.24
CA SER A 358 -7.77 1.20 -4.65
C SER A 358 -9.17 0.64 -4.39
N ALA A 359 -9.46 -0.47 -5.07
CA ALA A 359 -10.79 -1.06 -5.17
C ALA A 359 -11.50 -1.31 -3.82
N THR A 360 -10.73 -1.60 -2.77
CA THR A 360 -11.24 -1.99 -1.45
C THR A 360 -11.45 -0.82 -0.50
N ASN A 361 -10.98 0.37 -0.86
CA ASN A 361 -10.95 1.54 0.02
C ASN A 361 -11.63 2.78 -0.60
N HIS A 362 -12.38 2.62 -1.68
CA HIS A 362 -13.03 3.73 -2.38
C HIS A 362 -13.84 4.65 -1.45
N ALA A 363 -14.56 4.09 -0.46
CA ALA A 363 -15.32 4.88 0.50
C ALA A 363 -14.41 5.79 1.36
N LEU A 364 -13.26 5.27 1.80
CA LEU A 364 -12.26 6.04 2.55
C LEU A 364 -11.64 7.13 1.67
N ALA A 365 -11.35 6.82 0.41
CA ALA A 365 -10.83 7.79 -0.54
C ALA A 365 -11.82 8.91 -0.86
N ILE A 366 -13.08 8.57 -1.14
CA ILE A 366 -14.16 9.54 -1.39
C ILE A 366 -14.30 10.48 -0.18
N ALA A 367 -14.41 9.92 1.03
CA ALA A 367 -14.51 10.73 2.25
C ALA A 367 -13.29 11.64 2.46
N ALA A 368 -12.09 11.19 2.06
CA ALA A 368 -10.88 12.00 2.16
C ALA A 368 -10.86 13.16 1.16
N PHE A 369 -11.26 12.93 -0.09
CA PHE A 369 -11.40 14.01 -1.07
C PHE A 369 -12.53 14.98 -0.73
N GLU A 370 -13.63 14.50 -0.14
CA GLU A 370 -14.70 15.35 0.38
C GLU A 370 -14.17 16.24 1.52
N ARG A 371 -13.39 15.69 2.47
CA ARG A 371 -12.69 16.50 3.48
C ARG A 371 -11.75 17.55 2.86
N ALA A 372 -11.00 17.21 1.82
CA ALA A 372 -10.14 18.17 1.14
C ALA A 372 -10.94 19.31 0.51
N ARG A 373 -12.10 18.99 -0.09
CA ARG A 373 -13.02 19.99 -0.63
C ARG A 373 -13.63 20.88 0.47
N ASP A 374 -14.00 20.31 1.61
CA ASP A 374 -14.51 21.07 2.77
C ASP A 374 -13.46 22.05 3.30
N VAL A 375 -12.19 21.64 3.36
CA VAL A 375 -11.08 22.54 3.71
C VAL A 375 -10.99 23.70 2.71
N ALA A 376 -11.02 23.41 1.41
CA ALA A 376 -10.98 24.46 0.38
C ALA A 376 -12.19 25.41 0.46
N ALA A 377 -13.40 24.89 0.74
CA ALA A 377 -14.59 25.70 0.90
C ALA A 377 -14.55 26.60 2.16
N SER A 378 -13.89 26.13 3.24
CA SER A 378 -13.74 26.90 4.48
C SER A 378 -12.72 28.04 4.39
N CYS A 379 -11.91 28.05 3.33
CA CYS A 379 -10.75 28.93 3.17
C CYS A 379 -10.63 29.43 1.70
N PRO A 380 -11.61 30.21 1.20
CA PRO A 380 -11.69 30.58 -0.22
C PRO A 380 -10.55 31.50 -0.69
N ASP A 381 -9.87 32.19 0.23
CA ASP A 381 -8.79 33.14 -0.06
C ASP A 381 -7.38 32.49 -0.04
N ASP A 382 -7.26 31.19 0.25
CA ASP A 382 -5.96 30.51 0.52
C ASP A 382 -5.35 29.76 -0.70
N ASP A 383 -5.80 30.09 -1.93
CA ASP A 383 -5.29 29.56 -3.20
C ASP A 383 -5.29 28.01 -3.32
N VAL A 384 -6.14 27.32 -2.55
CA VAL A 384 -6.38 25.88 -2.68
C VAL A 384 -7.50 25.62 -3.68
N ALA A 385 -7.30 24.64 -4.57
CA ALA A 385 -8.16 24.40 -5.72
C ALA A 385 -9.26 23.36 -5.41
N PRO A 386 -10.52 23.76 -5.11
CA PRO A 386 -11.60 22.81 -4.80
C PRO A 386 -11.95 21.85 -5.95
N TRP A 387 -11.59 22.18 -7.19
CA TRP A 387 -11.82 21.34 -8.36
C TRP A 387 -10.94 20.07 -8.39
N ASP A 388 -9.74 20.11 -7.79
CA ASP A 388 -8.77 19.00 -7.83
C ASP A 388 -9.25 17.77 -7.01
N PRO A 389 -9.70 17.92 -5.75
CA PRO A 389 -10.31 16.81 -5.01
C PRO A 389 -11.66 16.41 -5.59
N LEU A 390 -12.43 17.32 -6.19
CA LEU A 390 -13.68 16.96 -6.87
C LEU A 390 -13.42 16.02 -8.04
N TYR A 391 -12.44 16.35 -8.89
CA TYR A 391 -12.01 15.50 -9.99
C TYR A 391 -11.56 14.11 -9.50
N SER A 392 -10.68 14.07 -8.50
CA SER A 392 -10.19 12.80 -7.94
C SER A 392 -11.32 11.96 -7.32
N ARG A 393 -12.25 12.61 -6.62
CA ARG A 393 -13.45 11.98 -6.04
C ARG A 393 -14.37 11.42 -7.12
N THR A 394 -14.56 12.11 -8.24
CA THR A 394 -15.37 11.64 -9.37
C THR A 394 -14.80 10.36 -9.98
N VAL A 395 -13.48 10.31 -10.23
CA VAL A 395 -12.80 9.12 -10.75
C VAL A 395 -12.99 7.93 -9.81
N VAL A 396 -12.74 8.12 -8.50
CA VAL A 396 -12.87 7.06 -7.49
C VAL A 396 -14.32 6.60 -7.32
N ALA A 397 -15.28 7.53 -7.31
CA ALA A 397 -16.69 7.19 -7.20
C ALA A 397 -17.20 6.39 -8.42
N SER A 398 -16.73 6.73 -9.62
CA SER A 398 -17.02 5.93 -10.83
C SER A 398 -16.42 4.53 -10.73
N ASN A 399 -15.17 4.41 -10.27
CA ASN A 399 -14.53 3.11 -10.04
C ASN A 399 -15.28 2.27 -9.00
N ALA A 400 -15.75 2.89 -7.91
CA ALA A 400 -16.53 2.23 -6.87
C ALA A 400 -17.83 1.63 -7.39
N ARG A 401 -18.59 2.40 -8.17
CA ARG A 401 -19.82 1.92 -8.82
C ARG A 401 -19.53 0.81 -9.82
N SER A 402 -18.50 1.00 -10.64
CA SER A 402 -18.13 -0.01 -11.65
C SER A 402 -17.66 -1.32 -11.02
N ALA A 403 -16.92 -1.27 -9.90
CA ALA A 403 -16.47 -2.46 -9.19
C ALA A 403 -17.66 -3.23 -8.59
N ALA A 404 -18.70 -2.52 -8.12
CA ALA A 404 -19.96 -3.12 -7.66
C ALA A 404 -20.87 -3.60 -8.82
N GLY A 405 -20.41 -3.54 -10.07
CA GLY A 405 -21.17 -3.93 -11.25
C GLY A 405 -22.24 -2.92 -11.70
N ASP A 406 -22.34 -1.76 -11.06
CA ASP A 406 -23.24 -0.66 -11.41
C ASP A 406 -22.56 0.27 -12.44
N HIS A 407 -22.38 -0.22 -13.66
CA HIS A 407 -21.73 0.55 -14.73
C HIS A 407 -22.57 1.75 -15.19
N ALA A 408 -23.91 1.66 -15.10
CA ALA A 408 -24.80 2.78 -15.41
C ALA A 408 -24.67 3.91 -14.38
N GLY A 409 -24.67 3.59 -13.08
CA GLY A 409 -24.36 4.57 -12.04
C GLY A 409 -22.94 5.12 -12.14
N ALA A 410 -21.97 4.31 -12.59
CA ALA A 410 -20.60 4.76 -12.84
C ALA A 410 -20.53 5.81 -13.98
N VAL A 411 -21.33 5.66 -15.04
CA VAL A 411 -21.48 6.68 -16.10
C VAL A 411 -22.11 7.95 -15.55
N GLY A 412 -23.22 7.82 -14.79
CA GLY A 412 -23.90 8.97 -14.19
C GLY A 412 -22.99 9.81 -13.30
N VAL A 413 -22.14 9.17 -12.47
CA VAL A 413 -21.13 9.86 -11.65
C VAL A 413 -20.14 10.67 -12.49
N LEU A 414 -19.73 10.16 -13.65
CA LEU A 414 -18.79 10.85 -14.54
C LEU A 414 -19.44 12.04 -15.23
N GLU A 415 -20.71 11.92 -15.64
CA GLU A 415 -21.49 13.00 -16.23
C GLU A 415 -21.74 14.12 -15.21
N ASP A 416 -22.24 13.77 -14.01
CA ASP A 416 -22.42 14.72 -12.90
C ASP A 416 -21.10 15.41 -12.53
N GLY A 417 -19.99 14.67 -12.55
CA GLY A 417 -18.66 15.18 -12.26
C GLY A 417 -18.16 16.16 -13.31
N LEU A 418 -18.37 15.87 -14.60
CA LEU A 418 -18.05 16.78 -15.71
C LEU A 418 -18.83 18.08 -15.60
N ASP A 419 -20.14 17.99 -15.32
CA ASP A 419 -21.00 19.16 -15.15
C ASP A 419 -20.57 20.00 -13.93
N ALA A 420 -20.25 19.35 -12.81
CA ALA A 420 -19.79 20.03 -11.61
C ALA A 420 -18.42 20.70 -11.81
N LEU A 421 -17.50 20.08 -12.56
CA LEU A 421 -16.17 20.64 -12.84
C LEU A 421 -16.24 21.84 -13.80
N ALA A 422 -17.22 21.87 -14.71
CA ALA A 422 -17.44 23.00 -15.62
C ALA A 422 -17.81 24.31 -14.90
N ALA A 423 -18.23 24.25 -13.63
CA ALA A 423 -18.53 25.42 -12.81
C ALA A 423 -17.29 26.07 -12.18
N TYR A 424 -16.10 25.47 -12.30
CA TYR A 424 -14.87 26.00 -11.74
C TYR A 424 -13.99 26.67 -12.80
N ASP A 425 -13.23 27.67 -12.36
CA ASP A 425 -12.16 28.28 -13.17
C ASP A 425 -10.89 27.39 -13.10
N ILE A 426 -10.83 26.41 -14.00
CA ILE A 426 -9.71 25.46 -14.11
C ILE A 426 -8.79 25.97 -15.24
N PRO A 427 -7.45 26.01 -15.04
CA PRO A 427 -6.52 26.33 -16.12
C PRO A 427 -6.80 25.51 -17.39
N GLU A 428 -6.87 26.16 -18.55
CA GLU A 428 -7.37 25.57 -19.81
C GLU A 428 -6.74 24.22 -20.14
N THR A 429 -5.41 24.14 -20.10
CA THR A 429 -4.66 22.89 -20.34
C THR A 429 -5.09 21.77 -19.41
N ARG A 430 -5.36 22.10 -18.13
CA ARG A 430 -5.80 21.15 -17.12
C ARG A 430 -7.28 20.78 -17.27
N ALA A 431 -8.11 21.73 -17.66
CA ALA A 431 -9.53 21.52 -17.91
C ALA A 431 -9.74 20.54 -19.08
N ASP A 432 -8.93 20.67 -20.13
CA ASP A 432 -8.95 19.78 -21.29
C ASP A 432 -8.53 18.37 -20.93
N GLU A 433 -7.38 18.21 -20.25
CA GLU A 433 -6.89 16.90 -19.78
C GLU A 433 -7.94 16.18 -18.92
N ILE A 434 -8.52 16.87 -17.92
CA ILE A 434 -9.55 16.31 -17.04
C ILE A 434 -10.78 15.87 -17.85
N ARG A 435 -11.23 16.70 -18.80
CA ARG A 435 -12.39 16.40 -19.64
C ARG A 435 -12.15 15.16 -20.49
N HIS A 436 -10.98 15.07 -21.11
CA HIS A 436 -10.59 13.92 -21.92
C HIS A 436 -10.47 12.66 -21.06
N HIS A 437 -9.83 12.71 -19.90
CA HIS A 437 -9.76 11.56 -19.00
C HIS A 437 -11.14 11.06 -18.57
N LEU A 438 -12.02 11.94 -18.06
CA LEU A 438 -13.35 11.52 -17.59
C LEU A 438 -14.23 10.98 -18.73
N ARG A 439 -14.10 11.53 -19.95
CA ARG A 439 -14.79 10.99 -21.13
C ARG A 439 -14.23 9.64 -21.57
N GLY A 440 -12.92 9.46 -21.55
CA GLY A 440 -12.29 8.15 -21.80
C GLY A 440 -12.80 7.09 -20.83
N GLN A 441 -12.82 7.42 -19.53
CA GLN A 441 -13.34 6.53 -18.49
C GLN A 441 -14.84 6.23 -18.68
N ARG A 442 -15.63 7.23 -19.08
CA ARG A 442 -17.06 7.07 -19.39
C ARG A 442 -17.26 6.06 -20.52
N HIS A 443 -16.45 6.17 -21.57
CA HIS A 443 -16.49 5.24 -22.70
C HIS A 443 -16.08 3.82 -22.30
N GLU A 444 -15.10 3.64 -21.40
CA GLU A 444 -14.82 2.31 -20.83
C GLU A 444 -16.03 1.73 -20.08
N ARG A 445 -16.79 2.54 -19.34
CA ARG A 445 -18.01 2.08 -18.63
C ARG A 445 -19.15 1.75 -19.60
N LEU A 446 -19.32 2.53 -20.66
CA LEU A 446 -20.29 2.24 -21.72
C LEU A 446 -19.93 0.96 -22.48
N ALA A 447 -18.66 0.68 -22.73
CA ALA A 447 -18.22 -0.58 -23.32
C ALA A 447 -18.60 -1.79 -22.45
N LEU A 448 -18.51 -1.67 -21.12
CA LEU A 448 -18.95 -2.72 -20.18
C LEU A 448 -20.47 -2.92 -20.19
N LEU A 449 -21.26 -1.86 -20.37
CA LEU A 449 -22.72 -1.95 -20.53
C LEU A 449 -23.09 -2.63 -21.85
N ALA A 450 -22.53 -2.15 -22.97
CA ALA A 450 -22.77 -2.73 -24.29
C ALA A 450 -22.38 -4.21 -24.37
N ARG A 451 -21.33 -4.62 -23.63
CA ARG A 451 -20.90 -6.02 -23.52
C ARG A 451 -21.88 -6.89 -22.75
N ARG A 452 -22.68 -6.34 -21.83
CA ARG A 452 -23.75 -7.07 -21.12
C ARG A 452 -25.03 -7.19 -21.95
N GLU A 453 -25.30 -6.20 -22.78
CA GLU A 453 -26.52 -6.12 -23.60
C GLU A 453 -26.39 -6.88 -24.94
N ASP A 454 -25.21 -7.41 -25.26
CA ASP A 454 -24.86 -8.04 -26.56
C ASP A 454 -25.13 -7.10 -27.76
N ASP A 455 -25.08 -5.79 -27.50
CA ASP A 455 -25.49 -4.72 -28.42
C ASP A 455 -24.41 -4.36 -29.46
N GLY A 456 -23.30 -5.12 -29.50
CA GLY A 456 -22.25 -5.00 -30.53
C GLY A 456 -21.40 -3.72 -30.51
N ALA A 457 -21.75 -2.71 -29.70
CA ALA A 457 -21.07 -1.40 -29.67
C ALA A 457 -19.80 -1.33 -28.80
N VAL A 458 -19.31 -2.47 -28.28
CA VAL A 458 -18.15 -2.54 -27.37
C VAL A 458 -16.91 -1.91 -27.98
N GLU A 459 -16.56 -2.30 -29.22
CA GLU A 459 -15.38 -1.79 -29.92
C GLU A 459 -15.46 -0.29 -30.16
N THR A 460 -16.64 0.22 -30.58
CA THR A 460 -16.85 1.66 -30.79
C THR A 460 -16.62 2.48 -29.53
N HIS A 461 -17.04 1.98 -28.37
CA HIS A 461 -16.77 2.65 -27.11
C HIS A 461 -15.30 2.56 -26.69
N LEU A 462 -14.64 1.42 -26.91
CA LEU A 462 -13.21 1.31 -26.62
C LEU A 462 -12.36 2.19 -27.54
N ASP A 463 -12.73 2.34 -28.82
CA ASP A 463 -12.08 3.26 -29.76
C ASP A 463 -12.19 4.71 -29.30
N ALA A 464 -13.40 5.15 -28.93
CA ALA A 464 -13.59 6.49 -28.37
C ALA A 464 -12.80 6.71 -27.07
N ALA A 465 -12.66 5.67 -26.22
CA ALA A 465 -11.85 5.75 -25.02
C ALA A 465 -10.36 5.93 -25.36
N VAL A 466 -9.81 5.19 -26.34
CA VAL A 466 -8.43 5.34 -26.84
C VAL A 466 -8.18 6.78 -27.31
N GLU A 467 -9.06 7.32 -28.17
CA GLU A 467 -8.94 8.70 -28.67
C GLU A 467 -8.90 9.73 -27.55
N HIS A 468 -9.74 9.55 -26.52
CA HIS A 468 -9.75 10.43 -25.35
C HIS A 468 -8.48 10.31 -24.50
N TYR A 469 -7.96 9.10 -24.27
CA TYR A 469 -6.71 8.92 -23.53
C TYR A 469 -5.49 9.44 -24.28
N GLU A 470 -5.46 9.30 -25.61
CA GLU A 470 -4.42 9.88 -26.47
C GLU A 470 -4.44 11.41 -26.40
N ALA A 471 -5.62 12.04 -26.47
CA ALA A 471 -5.76 13.48 -26.34
C ALA A 471 -5.40 14.04 -24.95
N ALA A 472 -5.39 13.18 -23.91
CA ALA A 472 -4.96 13.53 -22.56
C ALA A 472 -3.49 13.18 -22.28
N ASP A 473 -2.74 12.66 -23.26
CA ASP A 473 -1.36 12.17 -23.10
C ASP A 473 -1.22 11.06 -22.02
N LEU A 474 -2.23 10.20 -21.92
CA LEU A 474 -2.31 9.11 -20.94
C LEU A 474 -1.96 7.76 -21.59
N ASP A 475 -0.71 7.61 -22.04
CA ASP A 475 -0.20 6.44 -22.78
C ASP A 475 -0.56 5.09 -22.14
N ARG A 476 -0.34 4.94 -20.82
CA ARG A 476 -0.67 3.68 -20.11
C ARG A 476 -2.16 3.35 -20.19
N SER A 477 -3.03 4.36 -20.08
CA SER A 477 -4.47 4.16 -20.17
C SER A 477 -4.90 3.83 -21.59
N ARG A 478 -4.30 4.51 -22.58
CA ARG A 478 -4.47 4.24 -24.02
C ARG A 478 -4.12 2.79 -24.35
N ASP A 479 -2.92 2.35 -23.97
CA ASP A 479 -2.39 1.02 -24.32
C ASP A 479 -3.20 -0.09 -23.64
N ARG A 480 -3.60 0.11 -22.37
CA ARG A 480 -4.49 -0.81 -21.65
C ARG A 480 -5.86 -0.95 -22.33
N VAL A 481 -6.45 0.15 -22.79
CA VAL A 481 -7.76 0.12 -23.46
C VAL A 481 -7.64 -0.46 -24.86
N ALA A 482 -6.53 -0.19 -25.57
CA ALA A 482 -6.22 -0.83 -26.85
C ALA A 482 -6.13 -2.37 -26.70
N ALA A 483 -5.46 -2.87 -25.66
CA ALA A 483 -5.43 -4.30 -25.38
C ALA A 483 -6.84 -4.88 -25.11
N LYS A 484 -7.68 -4.17 -24.33
CA LYS A 484 -9.09 -4.58 -24.10
C LYS A 484 -9.91 -4.62 -25.39
N ARG A 485 -9.62 -3.74 -26.33
CA ARG A 485 -10.26 -3.70 -27.66
C ARG A 485 -9.82 -4.90 -28.49
N ASP A 486 -8.53 -5.19 -28.53
CA ASP A 486 -8.00 -6.36 -29.24
C ASP A 486 -8.57 -7.66 -28.65
N ASP A 487 -8.67 -7.76 -27.33
CA ASP A 487 -9.34 -8.87 -26.65
C ASP A 487 -10.82 -8.98 -27.03
N ALA A 488 -11.53 -7.85 -27.17
CA ALA A 488 -12.92 -7.82 -27.57
C ALA A 488 -13.12 -8.34 -29.00
N ALA A 489 -12.26 -7.91 -29.92
CA ALA A 489 -12.31 -8.28 -31.33
C ALA A 489 -12.00 -9.77 -31.56
N ASN A 490 -11.16 -10.34 -30.69
CA ASN A 490 -10.75 -11.74 -30.75
C ASN A 490 -11.63 -12.69 -29.90
N GLU A 491 -12.68 -12.17 -29.24
CA GLU A 491 -13.50 -12.96 -28.31
C GLU A 491 -14.49 -13.89 -29.02
N ASP A 492 -14.23 -15.20 -28.97
CA ASP A 492 -15.11 -16.21 -29.54
C ASP A 492 -16.35 -16.48 -28.67
N ALA A 493 -17.32 -17.23 -29.23
CA ALA A 493 -18.56 -17.55 -28.53
C ALA A 493 -18.34 -18.44 -27.29
N THR A 494 -17.26 -19.23 -27.27
CA THR A 494 -16.91 -20.14 -26.18
C THR A 494 -16.33 -19.37 -24.99
N ASP A 495 -15.50 -18.36 -25.26
CA ASP A 495 -14.93 -17.47 -24.26
C ASP A 495 -15.99 -16.54 -23.67
N ARG A 496 -16.92 -16.04 -24.49
CA ARG A 496 -18.13 -15.36 -24.02
C ARG A 496 -18.97 -16.24 -23.10
N ALA A 497 -19.22 -17.49 -23.48
CA ALA A 497 -19.98 -18.45 -22.67
C ALA A 497 -19.28 -18.82 -21.35
N ARG A 498 -17.95 -19.05 -21.38
CA ARG A 498 -17.14 -19.31 -20.18
C ARG A 498 -17.15 -18.12 -19.23
N ARG A 499 -17.08 -16.90 -19.76
CA ARG A 499 -17.13 -15.68 -18.94
C ARG A 499 -18.51 -15.48 -18.34
N ALA A 500 -19.59 -15.62 -19.11
CA ALA A 500 -20.96 -15.55 -18.61
C ALA A 500 -21.22 -16.60 -17.50
N ALA A 501 -20.66 -17.81 -17.63
CA ALA A 501 -20.73 -18.84 -16.60
C ALA A 501 -19.94 -18.46 -15.32
N ARG A 502 -18.80 -17.77 -15.43
CA ARG A 502 -18.06 -17.22 -14.28
C ARG A 502 -18.83 -16.10 -13.59
N SER A 503 -19.48 -15.22 -14.35
CA SER A 503 -20.32 -14.15 -13.83
C SER A 503 -21.60 -14.64 -13.15
N ALA A 504 -22.17 -15.77 -13.62
CA ALA A 504 -23.37 -16.39 -13.05
C ALA A 504 -23.07 -17.33 -11.84
N GLY A 505 -21.83 -17.79 -11.68
CA GLY A 505 -21.41 -18.71 -10.61
C GLY A 505 -20.84 -18.04 -9.35
N GLY A 506 -20.80 -16.71 -9.29
CA GLY A 506 -20.19 -15.92 -8.21
C GLY A 506 -21.03 -15.81 -6.94
N ALA A 507 -21.50 -16.93 -6.38
CA ALA A 507 -21.92 -16.99 -4.98
C ALA A 507 -20.75 -17.55 -4.16
N GLY A 508 -19.77 -16.68 -3.86
CA GLY A 508 -18.88 -16.94 -2.74
C GLY A 508 -19.69 -17.12 -1.45
N PRO A 509 -19.14 -17.76 -0.40
CA PRO A 509 -19.85 -17.91 0.86
C PRO A 509 -20.29 -16.53 1.34
N ALA A 510 -21.61 -16.34 1.48
CA ALA A 510 -22.20 -15.09 1.93
C ALA A 510 -21.50 -14.66 3.22
N PRO A 511 -21.04 -13.40 3.34
CA PRO A 511 -20.63 -12.87 4.61
C PRO A 511 -21.81 -13.08 5.58
N ARG A 512 -21.53 -13.66 6.75
CA ARG A 512 -22.55 -13.73 7.81
C ARG A 512 -23.08 -12.31 8.05
N PRO A 513 -24.40 -12.09 8.01
CA PRO A 513 -24.94 -10.79 8.34
C PRO A 513 -24.52 -10.43 9.77
N PRO A 514 -24.18 -9.16 10.04
CA PRO A 514 -23.95 -8.70 11.40
C PRO A 514 -25.23 -8.96 12.21
N SER A 515 -25.10 -9.59 13.37
CA SER A 515 -26.23 -9.78 14.29
C SER A 515 -26.68 -8.41 14.81
N ASP A 516 -27.99 -8.20 14.88
CA ASP A 516 -28.66 -6.93 15.24
C ASP A 516 -28.35 -6.40 16.66
N ASP A 517 -27.61 -7.13 17.49
CA ASP A 517 -27.26 -6.70 18.84
C ASP A 517 -25.78 -6.26 18.91
N THR A 518 -25.62 -4.93 18.90
CA THR A 518 -24.43 -4.13 19.27
C THR A 518 -23.19 -4.18 18.38
N GLY A 519 -23.16 -3.30 17.38
CA GLY A 519 -21.95 -2.71 16.79
C GLY A 519 -22.06 -1.18 16.77
N PRO A 520 -20.95 -0.41 16.85
CA PRO A 520 -21.00 1.04 16.99
C PRO A 520 -21.60 1.70 15.74
N SER A 521 -22.32 2.82 15.93
CA SER A 521 -22.82 3.63 14.82
C SER A 521 -21.67 4.38 14.13
N LEU A 522 -21.89 4.95 12.94
CA LEU A 522 -20.92 5.80 12.23
C LEU A 522 -20.37 6.98 13.06
N ALA A 523 -21.06 7.35 14.15
CA ALA A 523 -20.62 8.38 15.09
C ALA A 523 -19.64 7.86 16.17
N ASP A 524 -19.43 6.54 16.24
CA ASP A 524 -18.69 5.84 17.31
C ASP A 524 -17.37 5.22 16.81
N ILE A 525 -16.80 5.71 15.69
CA ILE A 525 -15.54 5.21 15.12
C ILE A 525 -14.41 6.23 15.40
N PRO A 526 -13.65 6.10 16.51
CA PRO A 526 -12.33 6.70 16.65
C PRO A 526 -11.35 6.15 15.59
N ASP A 527 -10.32 6.94 15.27
CA ASP A 527 -9.25 6.77 14.26
C ASP A 527 -8.40 5.46 14.28
N LEU A 528 -8.95 4.29 14.61
CA LEU A 528 -8.24 3.01 14.52
C LEU A 528 -9.18 1.88 14.05
N HIS A 529 -8.92 1.36 12.84
CA HIS A 529 -8.76 -0.06 12.48
C HIS A 529 -9.08 -0.33 10.99
N ASP A 530 -8.08 -0.12 10.11
CA ASP A 530 -8.12 -0.41 8.65
C ASP A 530 -7.86 -1.90 8.28
N SER A 531 -8.07 -2.84 9.21
CA SER A 531 -7.46 -4.18 9.09
C SER A 531 -8.32 -5.30 8.53
N LEU A 532 -9.60 -5.14 8.18
CA LEU A 532 -10.41 -6.27 7.69
C LEU A 532 -11.54 -5.83 6.74
N THR A 533 -11.33 -5.89 5.43
CA THR A 533 -12.42 -5.91 4.43
C THR A 533 -12.14 -6.98 3.36
N ALA A 534 -13.15 -7.80 3.09
CA ALA A 534 -13.08 -8.96 2.20
C ALA A 534 -13.17 -8.57 0.71
N SER A 535 -12.55 -9.39 -0.15
CA SER A 535 -12.32 -9.12 -1.58
C SER A 535 -13.50 -9.45 -2.49
N ASP A 536 -13.71 -8.62 -3.53
CA ASP A 536 -14.62 -8.84 -4.66
C ASP A 536 -13.81 -9.00 -5.96
N PRO A 537 -14.05 -10.08 -6.75
CA PRO A 537 -13.27 -10.46 -7.94
C PRO A 537 -13.44 -9.59 -9.21
N ASN A 538 -14.13 -8.44 -9.17
CA ASN A 538 -14.49 -7.67 -10.40
C ASN A 538 -13.86 -6.26 -10.52
N ALA A 539 -12.75 -5.98 -9.82
CA ALA A 539 -12.14 -4.65 -9.81
C ALA A 539 -11.49 -4.24 -11.16
N VAL A 540 -11.68 -2.96 -11.54
CA VAL A 540 -11.13 -2.34 -12.76
C VAL A 540 -10.15 -1.25 -12.36
N GLY A 541 -8.86 -1.46 -12.66
CA GLY A 541 -7.74 -0.60 -12.27
C GLY A 541 -7.91 0.89 -12.58
N SER A 542 -7.48 1.72 -11.63
CA SER A 542 -7.34 3.17 -11.73
C SER A 542 -6.07 3.54 -12.48
N ALA A 543 -6.11 4.61 -13.28
CA ALA A 543 -4.93 5.17 -13.90
C ALA A 543 -3.88 5.64 -12.86
N ASP A 544 -2.64 5.51 -13.30
CA ASP A 544 -1.36 6.06 -12.83
C ASP A 544 -1.34 6.96 -11.57
N PRO A 545 -0.50 6.65 -10.57
CA PRO A 545 -0.11 7.60 -9.53
C PRO A 545 0.58 8.89 -10.03
N GLY A 546 1.11 8.92 -11.26
CA GLY A 546 2.19 9.83 -11.63
C GLY A 546 1.94 10.94 -12.66
N VAL A 547 0.82 11.01 -13.39
CA VAL A 547 0.70 12.00 -14.48
C VAL A 547 -0.09 13.23 -14.05
N VAL A 548 0.53 14.10 -13.23
CA VAL A 548 0.17 15.52 -13.23
C VAL A 548 1.42 16.34 -12.97
N GLU A 549 2.11 16.74 -14.04
CA GLU A 549 3.05 17.86 -13.94
C GLU A 549 2.25 19.12 -13.60
N ARG A 550 2.31 19.58 -12.35
CA ARG A 550 1.93 20.95 -12.03
C ARG A 550 2.98 21.83 -12.71
N GLY A 551 2.62 22.43 -13.85
CA GLY A 551 3.43 23.48 -14.47
C GLY A 551 3.75 24.58 -13.44
N PRO A 552 4.92 25.25 -13.55
CA PRO A 552 5.28 26.33 -12.65
C PRO A 552 4.18 27.40 -12.71
N ARG A 553 3.48 27.61 -11.59
CA ARG A 553 2.75 28.86 -11.41
C ARG A 553 3.81 29.95 -11.24
N ASP A 554 3.81 30.90 -12.16
CA ASP A 554 4.59 32.14 -12.02
C ASP A 554 4.28 32.78 -10.65
N PRO A 555 5.31 33.19 -9.89
CA PRO A 555 5.11 33.89 -8.64
C PRO A 555 4.80 35.36 -8.94
N GLU A 556 3.52 35.70 -9.07
CA GLU A 556 3.08 37.03 -8.64
C GLU A 556 2.55 36.89 -7.20
N TYR A 557 3.48 37.07 -6.25
CA TYR A 557 3.40 37.79 -4.96
C TYR A 557 4.38 37.23 -3.91
#